data_AF-D8LYW7-F1
#
_entry.id   AF-D8LYW7-F1
#
_cell.length_a   1.000
_cell.length_b   1.000
_cell.length_c   1.000
_cell.angle_alpha   90.00
_cell.angle_beta   90.00
_cell.angle_gamma   90.00
#
_symmetry.space_group_name_H-M   'P 1'
#
loop_
_entity.id
_entity.type
_entity.pdbx_description
1 polymer ?
#
loop_
_entity_poly.entity_id
_entity_poly.type
_entity_poly.pdbx_seq_one_letter_code
_entity_poly.pdbx_strand_id
1 'polypeptide(L)'
;MKEFRIQGLQNLISLTIGENSFTAEKKRHGNDPTRSFHVLDCPHLRSIIIGKYSFCDYSGEFEVKNLPALEELKIGDITEDSWNFDYANFVLRDLPSLEVVHLGKLAFFWSVCTVIENLPRLREFVCGNQSIQGRYKKTINTLTMKNLPNLTTLRSDGATFALQRTVVLSNIPRLTDVSLPDSFNYVEFATIDDVSNSLASLVITSKCPSMITEMNPATSEMVIPAFSCNDRADRFFELTTFMLLETLQIANDCFSEVYHFVISGLPALKSITIGKNCFTQSKNERGDNPHRNFTVTNCPSLEIITIGRYSFSDYSGPFVIQNCNMLKHLKIGEVGYESCNFHDADFVLEGRNTISMACRLDISPVDRSRKQGILQRCCQIDLPMLETIRLGSDALDGVVMDNNSCVTMKNLPRLRSLVSDGNSLRLMKNVKLNNIPNVMEVSLPNSFEAVNEMEVEGVHPNLGSLVKKGNGLLDALMRLLNS
;
A
#
# COMPACT_ATOMS: atom_id res chain seq x y z
N MET A 1 25.66 -16.79 -30.68
CA MET A 1 24.44 -17.35 -31.31
C MET A 1 23.27 -16.50 -30.83
N LYS A 2 22.52 -15.82 -31.71
CA LYS A 2 21.44 -14.96 -31.21
C LYS A 2 20.30 -15.79 -30.62
N GLU A 3 19.87 -16.81 -31.33
CA GLU A 3 18.74 -17.62 -30.90
C GLU A 3 19.17 -19.08 -30.70
N PHE A 4 18.80 -19.67 -29.56
CA PHE A 4 18.82 -21.11 -29.35
C PHE A 4 17.39 -21.63 -29.52
N ARG A 5 17.14 -22.45 -30.55
CA ARG A 5 15.80 -22.97 -30.85
C ARG A 5 15.83 -24.47 -31.09
N ILE A 6 14.99 -25.20 -30.36
CA ILE A 6 14.63 -26.59 -30.60
C ILE A 6 13.12 -26.63 -30.83
N GLN A 7 12.69 -27.12 -31.99
CA GLN A 7 11.27 -27.11 -32.34
C GLN A 7 10.86 -28.36 -33.13
N GLY A 8 9.70 -28.93 -32.79
CA GLY A 8 9.05 -29.97 -33.59
C GLY A 8 9.71 -31.34 -33.56
N LEU A 9 10.67 -31.57 -32.65
CA LEU A 9 11.43 -32.82 -32.61
C LEU A 9 10.61 -33.94 -31.94
N GLN A 10 9.92 -34.72 -32.77
CA GLN A 10 8.96 -35.74 -32.33
C GLN A 10 9.60 -36.85 -31.49
N ASN A 11 10.86 -37.20 -31.72
CA ASN A 11 11.53 -38.28 -30.98
C ASN A 11 12.43 -37.79 -29.85
N LEU A 12 12.48 -36.48 -29.58
CA LEU A 12 13.35 -35.94 -28.54
C LEU A 12 12.76 -36.24 -27.17
N ILE A 13 13.48 -37.03 -26.37
CA ILE A 13 13.05 -37.44 -25.02
C ILE A 13 13.70 -36.59 -23.92
N SER A 14 14.94 -36.15 -24.13
CA SER A 14 15.67 -35.33 -23.16
C SER A 14 16.55 -34.32 -23.87
N LEU A 15 16.71 -33.15 -23.26
CA LEU A 15 17.64 -32.11 -23.66
C LEU A 15 18.58 -31.83 -22.49
N THR A 16 19.87 -32.07 -22.69
CA THR A 16 20.91 -31.75 -21.69
C THR A 16 21.93 -30.81 -22.31
N ILE A 17 22.16 -29.68 -21.66
CA ILE A 17 23.12 -28.65 -22.05
C ILE A 17 24.18 -28.55 -20.94
N GLY A 18 25.45 -28.75 -21.29
CA GLY A 18 26.55 -28.71 -20.31
C GLY A 18 26.89 -27.28 -19.86
N GLU A 19 27.66 -27.16 -18.78
CA GLU A 19 28.11 -25.87 -18.25
C GLU A 19 28.87 -25.01 -19.29
N ASN A 20 28.71 -23.68 -19.21
CA ASN A 20 29.35 -22.69 -20.11
C ASN A 20 29.03 -22.87 -21.60
N SER A 21 27.87 -23.47 -21.94
CA SER A 21 27.45 -23.68 -23.33
C SER A 21 26.65 -22.50 -23.85
N PHE A 22 26.97 -21.97 -25.03
CA PHE A 22 26.23 -20.90 -25.74
C PHE A 22 26.44 -19.45 -25.29
N THR A 23 27.02 -19.16 -24.12
CA THR A 23 27.41 -17.79 -23.72
C THR A 23 28.55 -17.22 -24.58
N ALA A 24 28.59 -15.90 -24.82
CA ALA A 24 29.73 -15.26 -25.50
C ALA A 24 30.98 -15.15 -24.61
N GLU A 25 30.79 -14.83 -23.33
CA GLU A 25 31.86 -14.74 -22.33
C GLU A 25 31.60 -15.75 -21.20
N LYS A 26 32.60 -16.57 -20.90
CA LYS A 26 32.49 -17.61 -19.88
C LYS A 26 32.44 -16.98 -18.48
N LYS A 27 31.58 -17.53 -17.62
CA LYS A 27 31.43 -17.12 -16.21
C LYS A 27 31.19 -15.62 -15.99
N ARG A 28 30.57 -14.95 -16.96
CA ARG A 28 30.20 -13.54 -16.88
C ARG A 28 28.72 -13.40 -17.21
N HIS A 29 28.01 -12.57 -16.46
CA HIS A 29 26.62 -12.22 -16.74
C HIS A 29 26.52 -11.20 -17.88
N GLY A 30 25.44 -11.24 -18.65
CA GLY A 30 25.20 -10.35 -19.78
C GLY A 30 23.74 -9.99 -19.92
N ASN A 31 23.46 -8.90 -20.63
CA ASN A 31 22.11 -8.43 -20.90
C ASN A 31 21.98 -8.12 -22.39
N ASP A 32 21.97 -9.16 -23.22
CA ASP A 32 21.66 -9.03 -24.64
C ASP A 32 20.21 -9.44 -24.90
N PRO A 33 19.27 -8.47 -24.98
CA PRO A 33 17.85 -8.76 -25.18
C PRO A 33 17.55 -9.32 -26.57
N THR A 34 18.53 -9.32 -27.48
CA THR A 34 18.41 -9.95 -28.80
C THR A 34 18.71 -11.45 -28.76
N ARG A 35 19.12 -11.99 -27.60
CA ARG A 35 19.41 -13.39 -27.42
C ARG A 35 18.29 -14.13 -26.69
N SER A 36 17.73 -15.16 -27.33
CA SER A 36 16.53 -15.86 -26.87
C SER A 36 16.68 -17.38 -26.89
N PHE A 37 15.90 -18.05 -26.05
CA PHE A 37 15.89 -19.50 -25.86
C PHE A 37 14.47 -20.04 -26.06
N HIS A 38 14.31 -20.97 -26.99
CA HIS A 38 13.01 -21.55 -27.34
C HIS A 38 13.10 -23.08 -27.42
N VAL A 39 12.23 -23.76 -26.67
CA VAL A 39 11.98 -25.20 -26.80
C VAL A 39 10.48 -25.41 -26.99
N LEU A 40 10.10 -25.76 -28.21
CA LEU A 40 8.71 -25.72 -28.68
C LEU A 40 8.29 -27.05 -29.33
N ASP A 41 7.02 -27.41 -29.19
CA ASP A 41 6.37 -28.46 -30.00
C ASP A 41 7.10 -29.82 -30.01
N CYS A 42 7.72 -30.21 -28.89
CA CYS A 42 8.39 -31.50 -28.72
C CYS A 42 7.53 -32.40 -27.81
N PRO A 43 6.57 -33.17 -28.37
CA PRO A 43 5.53 -33.84 -27.59
C PRO A 43 6.02 -34.95 -26.66
N HIS A 44 7.21 -35.49 -26.93
CA HIS A 44 7.80 -36.59 -26.17
C HIS A 44 8.97 -36.15 -25.25
N LEU A 45 9.27 -34.85 -25.20
CA LEU A 45 10.35 -34.31 -24.38
C LEU A 45 9.95 -34.34 -22.90
N ARG A 46 10.68 -35.12 -22.11
CA ARG A 46 10.40 -35.36 -20.68
C ARG A 46 11.30 -34.55 -19.74
N SER A 47 12.51 -34.19 -20.16
CA SER A 47 13.47 -33.50 -19.30
C SER A 47 14.26 -32.45 -20.05
N ILE A 48 14.39 -31.27 -19.44
CA ILE A 48 15.31 -30.21 -19.86
C ILE A 48 16.26 -29.92 -18.71
N ILE A 49 17.56 -30.14 -18.93
CA ILE A 49 18.63 -29.89 -17.95
C ILE A 49 19.64 -28.94 -18.59
N ILE A 50 19.87 -27.80 -17.95
CA ILE A 50 20.80 -26.77 -18.40
C ILE A 50 21.86 -26.56 -17.32
N GLY A 51 23.14 -26.73 -17.65
CA GLY A 51 24.25 -26.48 -16.76
C GLY A 51 24.44 -24.98 -16.46
N LYS A 52 25.13 -24.67 -15.36
CA LYS A 52 25.47 -23.29 -14.98
C LYS A 52 26.22 -22.55 -16.08
N TYR A 53 26.05 -21.24 -16.12
CA TYR A 53 26.68 -20.31 -17.05
C TYR A 53 26.47 -20.55 -18.55
N SER A 54 25.44 -21.31 -18.93
CA SER A 54 25.20 -21.63 -20.34
C SER A 54 24.65 -20.41 -21.08
N PHE A 55 23.56 -19.84 -20.59
CA PHE A 55 22.82 -18.78 -21.26
C PHE A 55 22.98 -17.44 -20.53
N CYS A 56 24.19 -17.10 -20.08
CA CYS A 56 24.44 -15.93 -19.23
C CYS A 56 24.06 -14.58 -19.84
N ASP A 57 24.12 -14.49 -21.17
CA ASP A 57 23.86 -13.28 -21.93
C ASP A 57 22.53 -13.35 -22.69
N TYR A 58 21.66 -14.32 -22.36
CA TYR A 58 20.33 -14.46 -22.95
C TYR A 58 19.28 -13.76 -22.10
N SER A 59 19.09 -12.46 -22.33
CA SER A 59 18.07 -11.67 -21.62
C SER A 59 16.79 -11.42 -22.42
N GLY A 60 16.69 -12.00 -23.63
CA GLY A 60 15.50 -11.97 -24.46
C GLY A 60 14.43 -12.96 -24.00
N GLU A 61 13.69 -13.52 -24.95
CA GLU A 61 12.60 -14.45 -24.65
C GLU A 61 13.14 -15.80 -24.14
N PHE A 62 12.54 -16.32 -23.06
CA PHE A 62 12.67 -17.69 -22.61
C PHE A 62 11.32 -18.38 -22.79
N GLU A 63 11.25 -19.32 -23.72
CA GLU A 63 10.01 -20.01 -24.07
C GLU A 63 10.16 -21.53 -24.00
N VAL A 64 9.26 -22.15 -23.22
CA VAL A 64 9.11 -23.58 -23.09
C VAL A 64 7.61 -23.88 -23.24
N LYS A 65 7.18 -24.30 -24.43
CA LYS A 65 5.76 -24.34 -24.81
C LYS A 65 5.40 -25.57 -25.63
N ASN A 66 4.15 -26.03 -25.48
CA ASN A 66 3.62 -27.22 -26.17
C ASN A 66 4.47 -28.48 -25.91
N LEU A 67 4.86 -28.68 -24.65
CA LEU A 67 5.64 -29.84 -24.19
C LEU A 67 4.80 -30.69 -23.22
N PRO A 68 3.77 -31.41 -23.72
CA PRO A 68 2.80 -32.12 -22.89
C PRO A 68 3.41 -33.24 -22.04
N ALA A 69 4.59 -33.77 -22.42
CA ALA A 69 5.29 -34.83 -21.69
C ALA A 69 6.41 -34.32 -20.76
N LEU A 70 6.65 -33.00 -20.68
CA LEU A 70 7.76 -32.47 -19.87
C LEU A 70 7.47 -32.73 -18.39
N GLU A 71 8.35 -33.46 -17.73
CA GLU A 71 8.26 -33.84 -16.31
C GLU A 71 9.24 -33.03 -15.45
N GLU A 72 10.41 -32.68 -16.00
CA GLU A 72 11.50 -32.04 -15.27
C GLU A 72 12.12 -30.86 -16.03
N LEU A 73 12.28 -29.73 -15.33
CA LEU A 73 13.08 -28.59 -15.79
C LEU A 73 14.11 -28.21 -14.72
N LYS A 74 15.41 -28.36 -15.03
CA LYS A 74 16.50 -27.95 -14.16
C LYS A 74 17.44 -26.99 -14.86
N ILE A 75 17.70 -25.83 -14.25
CA ILE A 75 18.55 -24.78 -14.81
C ILE A 75 19.60 -24.36 -13.78
N GLY A 76 20.84 -24.78 -13.98
CA GLY A 76 21.94 -24.60 -13.04
C GLY A 76 21.92 -25.62 -11.90
N ASP A 77 22.67 -25.31 -10.84
CA ASP A 77 22.71 -26.06 -9.59
C ASP A 77 22.14 -25.19 -8.46
N ILE A 78 21.22 -25.71 -7.65
CA ILE A 78 20.54 -24.96 -6.57
C ILE A 78 21.53 -24.32 -5.59
N THR A 79 22.70 -24.93 -5.40
CA THR A 79 23.71 -24.50 -4.43
C THR A 79 24.73 -23.51 -5.01
N GLU A 80 24.80 -23.36 -6.33
CA GLU A 80 25.80 -22.55 -7.01
C GLU A 80 25.20 -21.47 -7.94
N ASP A 81 26.04 -20.49 -8.25
CA ASP A 81 25.78 -19.43 -9.23
C ASP A 81 25.52 -20.03 -10.62
N SER A 82 24.28 -19.89 -11.08
CA SER A 82 23.82 -20.31 -12.41
C SER A 82 24.07 -19.22 -13.43
N TRP A 83 23.66 -17.97 -13.14
CA TRP A 83 23.68 -16.82 -14.06
C TRP A 83 23.04 -17.03 -15.44
N ASN A 84 22.47 -18.21 -15.73
CA ASN A 84 21.65 -18.43 -16.91
C ASN A 84 20.55 -17.36 -16.94
N PHE A 85 20.15 -16.92 -18.14
CA PHE A 85 18.98 -16.09 -18.36
C PHE A 85 18.86 -14.84 -17.46
N ASP A 86 19.99 -14.23 -17.05
CA ASP A 86 19.99 -12.94 -16.35
C ASP A 86 19.12 -11.94 -17.12
N TYR A 87 18.30 -11.18 -16.40
CA TYR A 87 17.29 -10.23 -16.89
C TYR A 87 16.09 -10.81 -17.65
N ALA A 88 16.08 -12.08 -18.04
CA ALA A 88 14.97 -12.68 -18.81
C ALA A 88 13.72 -12.88 -17.95
N ASN A 89 12.55 -12.93 -18.61
CA ASN A 89 11.29 -13.27 -17.94
C ASN A 89 11.17 -14.78 -17.76
N PHE A 90 10.72 -15.21 -16.58
CA PHE A 90 10.51 -16.64 -16.31
C PHE A 90 9.03 -17.00 -16.47
N VAL A 91 8.69 -17.67 -17.57
CA VAL A 91 7.30 -17.99 -17.92
C VAL A 91 7.13 -19.48 -18.18
N LEU A 92 6.37 -20.15 -17.33
CA LEU A 92 5.91 -21.52 -17.49
C LEU A 92 4.38 -21.54 -17.46
N ARG A 93 3.77 -22.01 -18.56
CA ARG A 93 2.31 -22.10 -18.71
C ARG A 93 1.93 -23.40 -19.38
N ASP A 94 0.82 -23.98 -18.92
CA ASP A 94 0.14 -25.08 -19.61
C ASP A 94 1.05 -26.29 -19.90
N LEU A 95 1.86 -26.69 -18.91
CA LEU A 95 2.69 -27.90 -18.95
C LEU A 95 2.07 -28.97 -18.04
N PRO A 96 1.16 -29.82 -18.57
CA PRO A 96 0.30 -30.68 -17.76
C PRO A 96 1.04 -31.81 -17.05
N SER A 97 2.23 -32.18 -17.52
CA SER A 97 3.05 -33.25 -16.95
C SER A 97 4.20 -32.75 -16.07
N LEU A 98 4.43 -31.45 -15.96
CA LEU A 98 5.61 -30.92 -15.28
C LEU A 98 5.48 -31.17 -13.77
N GLU A 99 6.46 -31.85 -13.19
CA GLU A 99 6.47 -32.25 -11.79
C GLU A 99 7.49 -31.49 -10.96
N VAL A 100 8.67 -31.23 -11.54
CA VAL A 100 9.84 -30.68 -10.83
C VAL A 100 10.43 -29.50 -11.59
N VAL A 101 10.62 -28.38 -10.89
CA VAL A 101 11.36 -27.22 -11.38
C VAL A 101 12.46 -26.88 -10.39
N HIS A 102 13.72 -26.95 -10.84
CA HIS A 102 14.88 -26.51 -10.07
C HIS A 102 15.61 -25.38 -10.77
N LEU A 103 15.88 -24.30 -10.05
CA LEU A 103 16.64 -23.16 -10.55
C LEU A 103 17.86 -22.94 -9.66
N GLY A 104 19.04 -22.83 -10.24
CA GLY A 104 20.26 -22.43 -9.54
C GLY A 104 20.25 -20.96 -9.12
N LYS A 105 21.27 -20.56 -8.36
CA LYS A 105 21.37 -19.17 -7.89
C LYS A 105 21.43 -18.24 -9.09
N LEU A 106 20.69 -17.13 -9.06
CA LEU A 106 20.73 -16.10 -10.10
C LEU A 106 20.29 -16.56 -11.53
N ALA A 107 19.59 -17.70 -11.69
CA ALA A 107 19.22 -18.29 -12.99
C ALA A 107 18.16 -17.54 -13.83
N PHE A 108 17.52 -16.51 -13.27
CA PHE A 108 16.65 -15.52 -13.90
C PHE A 108 16.74 -14.24 -13.06
N PHE A 109 17.96 -13.87 -12.65
CA PHE A 109 18.16 -12.70 -11.81
C PHE A 109 17.59 -11.47 -12.50
N TRP A 110 16.98 -10.56 -11.74
CA TRP A 110 16.38 -9.35 -12.30
C TRP A 110 15.28 -9.61 -13.34
N SER A 111 14.54 -10.71 -13.19
CA SER A 111 13.30 -10.97 -13.92
C SER A 111 12.21 -9.96 -13.51
N VAL A 112 11.57 -9.32 -14.50
CA VAL A 112 10.48 -8.36 -14.23
C VAL A 112 9.09 -8.96 -14.35
N CYS A 113 8.97 -10.14 -14.97
CA CYS A 113 7.71 -10.85 -15.14
C CYS A 113 7.94 -12.34 -14.93
N THR A 114 7.33 -12.87 -13.88
CA THR A 114 7.36 -14.29 -13.54
C THR A 114 5.95 -14.86 -13.58
N VAL A 115 5.76 -15.92 -14.35
CA VAL A 115 4.47 -16.60 -14.47
C VAL A 115 4.67 -18.11 -14.37
N ILE A 116 3.96 -18.72 -13.43
CA ILE A 116 3.94 -20.16 -13.17
C ILE A 116 2.46 -20.55 -13.06
N GLU A 117 1.84 -20.94 -14.18
CA GLU A 117 0.40 -21.19 -14.19
C GLU A 117 -0.03 -22.44 -14.96
N ASN A 118 -1.14 -23.02 -14.51
CA ASN A 118 -1.76 -24.20 -15.11
C ASN A 118 -0.81 -25.40 -15.18
N LEU A 119 -0.16 -25.71 -14.05
CA LEU A 119 0.77 -26.83 -13.89
C LEU A 119 0.19 -27.85 -12.90
N PRO A 120 -0.82 -28.65 -13.32
CA PRO A 120 -1.61 -29.47 -12.41
C PRO A 120 -0.82 -30.59 -11.73
N ARG A 121 0.34 -31.00 -12.26
CA ARG A 121 1.20 -32.04 -11.68
C ARG A 121 2.44 -31.51 -10.96
N LEU A 122 2.65 -30.19 -10.97
CA LEU A 122 3.84 -29.62 -10.33
C LEU A 122 3.76 -29.88 -8.83
N ARG A 123 4.76 -30.61 -8.31
CA ARG A 123 4.85 -30.99 -6.89
C ARG A 123 5.99 -30.27 -6.17
N GLU A 124 7.06 -29.95 -6.90
CA GLU A 124 8.27 -29.41 -6.33
C GLU A 124 8.82 -28.24 -7.15
N PHE A 125 9.01 -27.10 -6.49
CA PHE A 125 9.69 -25.94 -7.02
C PHE A 125 10.79 -25.51 -6.04
N VAL A 126 12.05 -25.68 -6.43
CA VAL A 126 13.21 -25.36 -5.57
C VAL A 126 14.17 -24.42 -6.27
N CYS A 127 14.61 -23.39 -5.55
CA CYS A 127 15.43 -22.31 -6.05
C CYS A 127 16.72 -22.11 -5.24
N GLY A 128 17.79 -21.76 -5.93
CA GLY A 128 18.92 -21.07 -5.33
C GLY A 128 18.59 -19.61 -5.02
N ASN A 129 19.44 -18.98 -4.21
CA ASN A 129 19.34 -17.58 -3.83
C ASN A 129 19.19 -16.65 -5.05
N GLN A 130 18.28 -15.66 -4.94
CA GLN A 130 18.01 -14.62 -5.94
C GLN A 130 17.70 -15.15 -7.36
N SER A 131 17.26 -16.41 -7.50
CA SER A 131 17.01 -17.01 -8.82
C SER A 131 15.97 -16.26 -9.65
N ILE A 132 14.98 -15.61 -9.04
CA ILE A 132 13.90 -14.87 -9.72
C ILE A 132 13.67 -13.49 -9.07
N GLN A 133 14.72 -12.85 -8.58
CA GLN A 133 14.59 -11.56 -7.90
C GLN A 133 14.16 -10.46 -8.90
N GLY A 134 13.24 -9.57 -8.49
CA GLY A 134 12.82 -8.41 -9.28
C GLY A 134 13.91 -7.35 -9.48
N ARG A 135 13.70 -6.41 -10.42
CA ARG A 135 14.62 -5.29 -10.64
C ARG A 135 14.37 -4.15 -9.66
N TYR A 136 15.43 -3.68 -8.99
CA TYR A 136 15.35 -2.64 -7.95
C TYR A 136 14.67 -1.32 -8.39
N LYS A 137 14.90 -0.86 -9.64
CA LYS A 137 14.40 0.42 -10.16
C LYS A 137 13.11 0.31 -10.98
N LYS A 138 12.52 -0.87 -11.12
CA LYS A 138 11.29 -1.08 -11.89
C LYS A 138 10.08 -1.15 -10.96
N THR A 139 9.05 -0.40 -11.31
CA THR A 139 7.79 -0.32 -10.57
C THR A 139 6.81 -1.44 -10.91
N ILE A 140 7.14 -2.31 -11.87
CA ILE A 140 6.20 -3.29 -12.45
C ILE A 140 6.68 -4.75 -12.31
N ASN A 141 7.51 -5.07 -11.32
CA ASN A 141 7.94 -6.45 -11.12
C ASN A 141 6.72 -7.31 -10.73
N THR A 142 6.38 -8.31 -11.53
CA THR A 142 5.20 -9.16 -11.32
C THR A 142 5.55 -10.61 -11.05
N LEU A 143 4.82 -11.22 -10.12
CA LEU A 143 4.83 -12.64 -9.84
C LEU A 143 3.41 -13.18 -9.90
N THR A 144 3.16 -14.14 -10.78
CA THR A 144 1.88 -14.85 -10.90
C THR A 144 2.09 -16.34 -10.71
N MET A 145 1.43 -16.92 -9.71
CA MET A 145 1.37 -18.36 -9.50
C MET A 145 -0.09 -18.79 -9.42
N LYS A 146 -0.56 -19.58 -10.39
CA LYS A 146 -1.98 -19.94 -10.49
C LYS A 146 -2.20 -21.39 -10.87
N ASN A 147 -3.24 -22.01 -10.32
CA ASN A 147 -3.65 -23.36 -10.69
C ASN A 147 -2.49 -24.37 -10.54
N LEU A 148 -1.95 -24.45 -9.32
CA LEU A 148 -0.89 -25.37 -8.91
C LEU A 148 -1.42 -26.33 -7.82
N PRO A 149 -2.49 -27.09 -8.10
CA PRO A 149 -3.26 -27.81 -7.08
C PRO A 149 -2.49 -28.92 -6.36
N ASN A 150 -1.39 -29.41 -6.93
CA ASN A 150 -0.56 -30.49 -6.36
C ASN A 150 0.82 -30.02 -5.88
N LEU A 151 1.08 -28.72 -5.85
CA LEU A 151 2.35 -28.19 -5.37
C LEU A 151 2.45 -28.40 -3.85
N THR A 152 3.39 -29.24 -3.42
CA THR A 152 3.61 -29.54 -2.00
C THR A 152 4.84 -28.85 -1.44
N THR A 153 5.84 -28.60 -2.28
CA THR A 153 7.14 -28.04 -1.88
C THR A 153 7.49 -26.79 -2.68
N LEU A 154 7.76 -25.69 -1.96
CA LEU A 154 8.26 -24.43 -2.51
C LEU A 154 9.38 -23.89 -1.61
N ARG A 155 10.63 -23.98 -2.07
CA ARG A 155 11.81 -23.63 -1.27
C ARG A 155 12.80 -22.74 -2.02
N SER A 156 13.48 -21.85 -1.29
CA SER A 156 14.65 -21.12 -1.76
C SER A 156 15.77 -21.00 -0.73
N ASP A 157 17.01 -20.87 -1.21
CA ASP A 157 18.22 -20.56 -0.41
C ASP A 157 18.42 -19.04 -0.17
N GLY A 158 17.35 -18.24 -0.33
CA GLY A 158 17.40 -16.79 -0.15
C GLY A 158 16.32 -16.04 -0.92
N ALA A 159 16.62 -14.80 -1.30
CA ALA A 159 15.72 -13.75 -1.78
C ALA A 159 15.12 -13.98 -3.20
N THR A 160 14.63 -15.19 -3.49
CA THR A 160 14.11 -15.60 -4.80
C THR A 160 12.96 -14.73 -5.29
N PHE A 161 11.99 -14.36 -4.44
CA PHE A 161 10.88 -13.48 -4.84
C PHE A 161 10.99 -12.06 -4.26
N ALA A 162 12.20 -11.62 -3.91
CA ALA A 162 12.38 -10.24 -3.46
C ALA A 162 12.09 -9.25 -4.61
N LEU A 163 11.69 -8.03 -4.26
CA LEU A 163 11.41 -6.93 -5.19
C LEU A 163 10.23 -7.16 -6.14
N GLN A 164 9.49 -8.26 -6.01
CA GLN A 164 8.22 -8.45 -6.72
C GLN A 164 7.18 -7.51 -6.13
N ARG A 165 6.60 -6.61 -6.94
CA ARG A 165 5.69 -5.55 -6.48
C ARG A 165 4.23 -5.97 -6.55
N THR A 166 3.85 -6.67 -7.62
CA THR A 166 2.50 -7.18 -7.80
C THR A 166 2.52 -8.70 -7.78
N VAL A 167 1.88 -9.28 -6.76
CA VAL A 167 1.84 -10.72 -6.51
C VAL A 167 0.41 -11.23 -6.68
N VAL A 168 0.23 -12.25 -7.51
CA VAL A 168 -1.05 -12.93 -7.70
C VAL A 168 -0.88 -14.42 -7.44
N LEU A 169 -1.52 -14.91 -6.39
CA LEU A 169 -1.51 -16.31 -5.99
C LEU A 169 -2.94 -16.84 -6.02
N SER A 170 -3.22 -17.90 -6.77
CA SER A 170 -4.54 -18.53 -6.73
C SER A 170 -4.54 -20.04 -6.96
N ASN A 171 -5.39 -20.79 -6.24
CA ASN A 171 -5.51 -22.24 -6.37
C ASN A 171 -4.17 -22.96 -6.16
N ILE A 172 -3.61 -22.79 -4.96
CA ILE A 172 -2.38 -23.45 -4.45
C ILE A 172 -2.66 -24.02 -3.03
N PRO A 173 -3.63 -24.94 -2.87
CA PRO A 173 -4.12 -25.33 -1.55
C PRO A 173 -3.23 -26.34 -0.80
N ARG A 174 -2.37 -27.11 -1.50
CA ARG A 174 -1.68 -28.30 -0.93
C ARG A 174 -0.25 -28.07 -0.45
N LEU A 175 0.20 -26.82 -0.42
CA LEU A 175 1.56 -26.50 -0.07
C LEU A 175 1.80 -26.73 1.43
N THR A 176 2.75 -27.62 1.75
CA THR A 176 3.04 -28.04 3.13
C THR A 176 4.47 -27.75 3.54
N ASP A 177 5.39 -27.72 2.58
CA ASP A 177 6.80 -27.46 2.79
C ASP A 177 7.20 -26.15 2.12
N VAL A 178 7.25 -25.08 2.94
CA VAL A 178 7.51 -23.71 2.48
C VAL A 178 8.69 -23.13 3.24
N SER A 179 9.73 -22.74 2.50
CA SER A 179 10.87 -22.01 3.04
C SER A 179 11.32 -20.98 2.02
N LEU A 180 10.93 -19.72 2.21
CA LEU A 180 11.20 -18.63 1.29
C LEU A 180 11.84 -17.44 2.05
N PRO A 181 13.07 -17.60 2.57
CA PRO A 181 13.75 -16.52 3.26
C PRO A 181 13.89 -15.29 2.35
N ASP A 182 13.75 -14.10 2.93
CA ASP A 182 13.89 -12.79 2.27
C ASP A 182 13.05 -12.59 1.00
N SER A 183 12.02 -13.41 0.80
CA SER A 183 11.10 -13.32 -0.32
C SER A 183 9.93 -12.39 0.02
N PHE A 184 9.30 -11.78 -1.00
CA PHE A 184 8.16 -10.87 -0.84
C PHE A 184 8.43 -9.57 -0.06
N ASN A 185 9.68 -9.32 0.35
CA ASN A 185 10.15 -8.00 0.72
C ASN A 185 9.85 -7.09 -0.48
N TYR A 186 9.13 -5.98 -0.27
CA TYR A 186 8.69 -5.00 -1.28
C TYR A 186 7.40 -5.29 -2.08
N VAL A 187 6.57 -6.27 -1.69
CA VAL A 187 5.23 -6.45 -2.29
C VAL A 187 4.34 -5.24 -2.00
N GLU A 188 3.77 -4.66 -3.05
CA GLU A 188 2.85 -3.50 -2.99
C GLU A 188 1.39 -3.95 -3.15
N PHE A 189 1.13 -4.79 -4.15
CA PHE A 189 -0.21 -5.28 -4.45
C PHE A 189 -0.21 -6.80 -4.38
N ALA A 190 -1.20 -7.37 -3.68
CA ALA A 190 -1.35 -8.82 -3.57
C ALA A 190 -2.79 -9.23 -3.80
N THR A 191 -3.01 -10.27 -4.60
CA THR A 191 -4.28 -11.00 -4.70
C THR A 191 -4.01 -12.44 -4.32
N ILE A 192 -4.72 -12.94 -3.31
CA ILE A 192 -4.53 -14.28 -2.74
C ILE A 192 -5.91 -14.93 -2.66
N ASP A 193 -6.08 -16.08 -3.32
CA ASP A 193 -7.35 -16.81 -3.40
C ASP A 193 -7.13 -18.33 -3.41
N ASP A 194 -7.71 -19.08 -2.47
CA ASP A 194 -7.48 -20.53 -2.32
C ASP A 194 -5.98 -20.93 -2.28
N VAL A 195 -5.26 -20.38 -1.31
CA VAL A 195 -3.81 -20.61 -1.12
C VAL A 195 -3.55 -21.13 0.28
N SER A 196 -2.60 -22.06 0.43
CA SER A 196 -2.14 -22.57 1.74
C SER A 196 -1.79 -21.43 2.71
N ASN A 197 -2.17 -21.56 3.98
CA ASN A 197 -1.88 -20.54 5.01
C ASN A 197 -0.39 -20.20 5.12
N SER A 198 0.51 -21.19 4.96
CA SER A 198 1.97 -21.01 5.04
C SER A 198 2.53 -20.05 3.99
N LEU A 199 2.02 -20.11 2.74
CA LEU A 199 2.43 -19.18 1.68
C LEU A 199 1.70 -17.84 1.79
N ALA A 200 0.39 -17.88 2.07
CA ALA A 200 -0.41 -16.67 2.22
C ALA A 200 0.14 -15.79 3.35
N SER A 201 0.51 -16.40 4.49
CA SER A 201 1.09 -15.68 5.62
C SER A 201 2.37 -14.97 5.24
N LEU A 202 3.28 -15.57 4.46
CA LEU A 202 4.54 -14.92 4.07
C LEU A 202 4.31 -13.63 3.29
N VAL A 203 3.34 -13.60 2.38
CA VAL A 203 2.99 -12.40 1.58
C VAL A 203 2.24 -11.37 2.42
N ILE A 204 1.43 -11.81 3.38
CA ILE A 204 0.71 -10.90 4.29
C ILE A 204 1.68 -10.29 5.31
N THR A 205 2.56 -11.09 5.91
CA THR A 205 3.51 -10.63 6.92
C THR A 205 4.64 -9.81 6.33
N SER A 206 5.02 -10.01 5.06
CA SER A 206 6.02 -9.16 4.40
C SER A 206 5.57 -7.70 4.25
N LYS A 207 4.29 -7.42 4.52
CA LYS A 207 3.69 -6.07 4.58
C LYS A 207 3.70 -5.47 6.00
N CYS A 208 4.39 -6.07 6.96
CA CYS A 208 4.54 -5.49 8.29
C CYS A 208 6.03 -5.24 8.58
N PRO A 209 6.36 -4.14 9.28
CA PRO A 209 7.72 -3.92 9.75
C PRO A 209 8.20 -5.11 10.59
N SER A 210 9.47 -5.50 10.45
CA SER A 210 10.01 -6.73 11.05
C SER A 210 9.81 -6.82 12.57
N MET A 211 9.83 -5.69 13.28
CA MET A 211 9.53 -5.67 14.71
C MET A 211 8.10 -6.12 15.04
N ILE A 212 7.14 -5.93 14.13
CA ILE A 212 5.71 -6.17 14.35
C ILE A 212 5.35 -7.61 14.03
N THR A 213 5.99 -8.21 13.02
CA THR A 213 5.80 -9.64 12.69
C THR A 213 6.31 -10.57 13.78
N GLU A 214 7.26 -10.13 14.59
CA GLU A 214 7.79 -10.87 15.74
C GLU A 214 6.94 -10.71 17.02
N MET A 215 5.96 -9.79 17.04
CA MET A 215 5.14 -9.55 18.24
C MET A 215 4.09 -10.64 18.44
N ASN A 216 3.84 -10.95 19.73
CA ASN A 216 2.79 -11.88 20.11
C ASN A 216 1.40 -11.32 19.71
N PRO A 217 0.60 -12.03 18.90
CA PRO A 217 -0.76 -11.59 18.53
C PRO A 217 -1.70 -11.41 19.74
N ALA A 218 -1.40 -12.02 20.88
CA ALA A 218 -2.16 -11.86 22.13
C ALA A 218 -1.81 -10.57 22.91
N THR A 219 -0.98 -9.69 22.35
CA THR A 219 -0.57 -8.43 22.99
C THR A 219 -1.75 -7.47 23.15
N SER A 220 -1.96 -6.97 24.37
CA SER A 220 -2.97 -5.94 24.68
C SER A 220 -2.44 -4.51 24.60
N GLU A 221 -1.12 -4.32 24.76
CA GLU A 221 -0.46 -3.02 24.67
C GLU A 221 0.76 -3.11 23.75
N MET A 222 0.73 -2.34 22.65
CA MET A 222 1.82 -2.25 21.69
C MET A 222 2.51 -0.90 21.82
N VAL A 223 3.77 -0.92 22.25
CA VAL A 223 4.62 0.27 22.37
C VAL A 223 5.76 0.17 21.37
N ILE A 224 5.81 1.11 20.43
CA ILE A 224 6.87 1.24 19.43
C ILE A 224 7.81 2.38 19.87
N PRO A 225 9.09 2.10 20.17
CA PRO A 225 10.03 3.10 20.66
C PRO A 225 10.48 4.05 19.55
N ALA A 226 11.05 5.20 19.93
CA ALA A 226 11.42 6.24 18.98
C ALA A 226 12.42 5.73 17.94
N PHE A 227 12.38 6.30 16.72
CA PHE A 227 13.26 5.94 15.60
C PHE A 227 13.07 4.53 15.01
N SER A 228 11.99 3.82 15.36
CA SER A 228 11.73 2.46 14.90
C SER A 228 11.08 2.37 13.52
N CYS A 229 11.24 1.21 12.86
CA CYS A 229 10.50 0.83 11.64
C CYS A 229 10.66 1.82 10.48
N ASN A 230 11.87 2.37 10.29
CA ASN A 230 12.19 3.32 9.22
C ASN A 230 12.85 2.66 7.99
N ASP A 231 12.76 1.32 7.87
CA ASP A 231 13.38 0.60 6.75
C ASP A 231 12.59 0.80 5.46
N ARG A 232 13.25 0.87 4.31
CA ARG A 232 12.60 0.98 2.99
C ARG A 232 11.71 -0.20 2.65
N ALA A 233 11.90 -1.35 3.30
CA ALA A 233 11.03 -2.51 3.16
C ALA A 233 9.64 -2.29 3.79
N ASP A 234 9.53 -1.39 4.77
CA ASP A 234 8.36 -1.17 5.61
C ASP A 234 7.31 -0.29 4.93
N ARG A 235 6.81 -0.69 3.75
CA ARG A 235 5.84 0.12 2.96
C ARG A 235 4.41 0.06 3.47
N PHE A 236 4.09 -0.95 4.28
CA PHE A 236 2.76 -1.21 4.79
C PHE A 236 2.87 -1.43 6.30
N PHE A 237 1.81 -1.09 7.01
CA PHE A 237 1.65 -1.40 8.42
C PHE A 237 0.18 -1.74 8.67
N GLU A 238 -0.11 -3.02 8.85
CA GLU A 238 -1.45 -3.52 9.14
C GLU A 238 -1.50 -4.23 10.49
N LEU A 239 -2.52 -3.94 11.30
CA LEU A 239 -2.68 -4.50 12.65
C LEU A 239 -3.76 -5.58 12.76
N THR A 240 -4.27 -6.09 11.64
CA THR A 240 -5.47 -6.94 11.56
C THR A 240 -5.40 -8.24 12.37
N THR A 241 -4.21 -8.71 12.76
CA THR A 241 -4.02 -9.94 13.55
C THR A 241 -4.06 -9.73 15.07
N PHE A 242 -3.99 -8.49 15.56
CA PHE A 242 -3.89 -8.17 16.99
C PHE A 242 -5.27 -7.92 17.63
N MET A 243 -6.14 -8.95 17.61
CA MET A 243 -7.54 -8.84 18.02
C MET A 243 -7.75 -8.45 19.50
N LEU A 244 -6.73 -8.66 20.35
CA LEU A 244 -6.74 -8.31 21.78
C LEU A 244 -6.10 -6.94 22.08
N LEU A 245 -5.58 -6.25 21.06
CA LEU A 245 -4.88 -4.98 21.25
C LEU A 245 -5.86 -3.90 21.75
N GLU A 246 -5.56 -3.33 22.91
CA GLU A 246 -6.31 -2.23 23.51
C GLU A 246 -5.63 -0.88 23.28
N THR A 247 -4.30 -0.83 23.31
CA THR A 247 -3.54 0.42 23.23
C THR A 247 -2.38 0.31 22.24
N LEU A 248 -2.34 1.22 21.28
CA LEU A 248 -1.21 1.42 20.37
C LEU A 248 -0.51 2.74 20.70
N GLN A 249 0.77 2.67 21.05
CA GLN A 249 1.62 3.82 21.32
C GLN A 249 2.84 3.78 20.41
N ILE A 250 2.99 4.80 19.58
CA ILE A 250 4.12 4.98 18.68
C ILE A 250 4.86 6.24 19.14
N ALA A 251 6.12 6.11 19.53
CA ALA A 251 6.96 7.25 19.91
C ALA A 251 7.39 8.08 18.67
N ASN A 252 8.26 9.07 18.84
CA ASN A 252 8.64 9.99 17.77
C ASN A 252 9.48 9.32 16.67
N ASP A 253 9.48 9.92 15.47
CA ASP A 253 10.41 9.62 14.38
C ASP A 253 10.36 8.17 13.85
N CYS A 254 9.18 7.54 13.85
CA CYS A 254 8.99 6.15 13.38
C CYS A 254 8.38 6.07 11.97
N PHE A 255 8.46 4.91 11.32
CA PHE A 255 7.66 4.59 10.12
C PHE A 255 7.83 5.53 8.91
N SER A 256 9.00 6.15 8.69
CA SER A 256 9.20 7.12 7.60
C SER A 256 8.89 6.56 6.20
N GLU A 257 9.05 5.26 6.05
CA GLU A 257 8.95 4.52 4.80
C GLU A 257 7.58 3.83 4.59
N VAL A 258 6.67 3.91 5.56
CA VAL A 258 5.30 3.38 5.45
C VAL A 258 4.47 4.28 4.54
N TYR A 259 3.77 3.67 3.60
CA TYR A 259 2.82 4.33 2.70
C TYR A 259 1.39 4.04 3.14
N HIS A 260 1.12 2.81 3.55
CA HIS A 260 -0.23 2.39 3.92
C HIS A 260 -0.26 1.99 5.38
N PHE A 261 -0.94 2.78 6.21
CA PHE A 261 -1.19 2.43 7.60
C PHE A 261 -2.66 2.08 7.78
N VAL A 262 -2.95 0.83 8.07
CA VAL A 262 -4.33 0.31 8.13
C VAL A 262 -4.60 -0.35 9.47
N ILE A 263 -5.61 0.17 10.15
CA ILE A 263 -6.18 -0.40 11.38
C ILE A 263 -7.62 -0.76 11.07
N SER A 264 -7.92 -2.05 10.95
CA SER A 264 -9.25 -2.52 10.59
C SER A 264 -9.69 -3.69 11.46
N GLY A 265 -10.92 -3.63 11.94
CA GLY A 265 -11.57 -4.76 12.60
C GLY A 265 -10.98 -5.13 13.96
N LEU A 266 -10.42 -4.17 14.71
CA LEU A 266 -9.88 -4.41 16.05
C LEU A 266 -10.92 -4.09 17.13
N PRO A 267 -11.62 -5.11 17.69
CA PRO A 267 -12.75 -4.88 18.58
C PRO A 267 -12.33 -4.38 19.96
N ALA A 268 -11.12 -4.69 20.42
CA ALA A 268 -10.62 -4.32 21.74
C ALA A 268 -9.89 -2.95 21.77
N LEU A 269 -9.56 -2.38 20.60
CA LEU A 269 -8.72 -1.19 20.51
C LEU A 269 -9.45 0.03 21.08
N LYS A 270 -8.85 0.65 22.11
CA LYS A 270 -9.38 1.82 22.84
C LYS A 270 -8.62 3.10 22.55
N SER A 271 -7.30 3.03 22.33
CA SER A 271 -6.49 4.23 22.11
C SER A 271 -5.37 4.05 21.10
N ILE A 272 -5.19 5.06 20.24
CA ILE A 272 -4.05 5.21 19.34
C ILE A 272 -3.32 6.51 19.70
N THR A 273 -2.03 6.40 20.00
CA THR A 273 -1.14 7.54 20.23
C THR A 273 0.04 7.46 19.27
N ILE A 274 0.23 8.49 18.47
CA ILE A 274 1.34 8.61 17.51
C ILE A 274 2.16 9.84 17.88
N GLY A 275 3.47 9.66 18.03
CA GLY A 275 4.43 10.70 18.32
C GLY A 275 4.57 11.72 17.19
N LYS A 276 5.56 12.61 17.31
CA LYS A 276 5.90 13.59 16.27
C LYS A 276 6.74 12.95 15.16
N ASN A 277 6.62 13.48 13.94
CA ASN A 277 7.44 13.07 12.81
C ASN A 277 7.33 11.57 12.47
N CYS A 278 6.22 10.90 12.77
CA CYS A 278 6.05 9.48 12.44
C CYS A 278 5.25 9.31 11.15
N PHE A 279 5.57 8.39 10.25
CA PHE A 279 4.86 8.26 8.96
C PHE A 279 5.11 9.43 7.98
N THR A 280 6.32 10.01 7.99
CA THR A 280 6.74 10.99 6.97
C THR A 280 8.21 10.83 6.62
N GLN A 281 8.53 11.09 5.35
CA GLN A 281 9.89 11.34 4.88
C GLN A 281 10.26 12.83 5.00
N SER A 282 9.27 13.72 4.96
CA SER A 282 9.41 15.18 5.05
C SER A 282 9.33 15.67 6.50
N LYS A 283 10.35 15.33 7.32
CA LYS A 283 10.41 15.69 8.74
C LYS A 283 10.31 17.20 8.93
N ASN A 284 9.36 17.67 9.73
CA ASN A 284 9.08 19.09 9.97
C ASN A 284 8.83 19.91 8.69
N GLU A 285 8.47 19.25 7.60
CA GLU A 285 8.14 19.85 6.31
C GLU A 285 6.83 19.24 5.80
N ARG A 286 6.35 19.72 4.65
CA ARG A 286 5.19 19.17 3.94
C ARG A 286 5.62 18.36 2.72
N GLY A 287 4.84 17.36 2.36
CA GLY A 287 4.95 16.61 1.12
C GLY A 287 3.58 16.29 0.54
N ASP A 288 3.55 15.88 -0.72
CA ASP A 288 2.34 15.55 -1.46
C ASP A 288 2.54 14.18 -2.12
N ASN A 289 2.35 13.10 -1.35
CA ASN A 289 2.40 11.74 -1.89
C ASN A 289 1.00 11.10 -1.87
N PRO A 290 0.31 11.03 -3.03
CA PRO A 290 -1.07 10.56 -3.11
C PRO A 290 -1.20 9.05 -2.89
N HIS A 291 -0.08 8.33 -2.89
CA HIS A 291 -0.04 6.90 -2.61
C HIS A 291 0.05 6.59 -1.13
N ARG A 292 0.21 7.60 -0.27
CA ARG A 292 0.28 7.41 1.19
C ARG A 292 -1.08 7.67 1.83
N ASN A 293 -1.61 6.69 2.57
CA ASN A 293 -2.93 6.77 3.20
C ASN A 293 -2.96 6.17 4.60
N PHE A 294 -3.87 6.70 5.43
CA PHE A 294 -4.10 6.22 6.78
C PHE A 294 -5.58 5.90 6.96
N THR A 295 -5.88 4.67 7.33
CA THR A 295 -7.27 4.19 7.44
C THR A 295 -7.49 3.51 8.78
N VAL A 296 -8.53 3.94 9.50
CA VAL A 296 -9.01 3.31 10.74
C VAL A 296 -10.49 2.96 10.57
N THR A 297 -10.81 1.67 10.46
CA THR A 297 -12.20 1.23 10.25
C THR A 297 -12.63 0.13 11.21
N ASN A 298 -13.92 0.08 11.51
CA ASN A 298 -14.53 -1.02 12.26
C ASN A 298 -13.85 -1.30 13.61
N CYS A 299 -13.46 -0.25 14.33
CA CYS A 299 -12.87 -0.32 15.67
C CYS A 299 -13.89 0.20 16.69
N PRO A 300 -14.89 -0.62 17.09
CA PRO A 300 -16.06 -0.15 17.83
C PRO A 300 -15.75 0.38 19.24
N SER A 301 -14.63 -0.05 19.84
CA SER A 301 -14.21 0.37 21.18
C SER A 301 -13.26 1.56 21.18
N LEU A 302 -12.89 2.09 20.01
CA LEU A 302 -11.88 3.13 19.89
C LEU A 302 -12.38 4.46 20.46
N GLU A 303 -11.72 4.96 21.49
CA GLU A 303 -12.12 6.18 22.21
C GLU A 303 -11.24 7.38 21.87
N ILE A 304 -9.94 7.16 21.68
CA ILE A 304 -8.95 8.25 21.57
C ILE A 304 -7.99 7.99 20.41
N ILE A 305 -7.81 9.02 19.57
CA ILE A 305 -6.72 9.09 18.60
C ILE A 305 -5.97 10.40 18.83
N THR A 306 -4.67 10.31 19.10
CA THR A 306 -3.77 11.46 19.18
C THR A 306 -2.62 11.30 18.19
N ILE A 307 -2.42 12.29 17.34
CA ILE A 307 -1.38 12.32 16.32
C ILE A 307 -0.46 13.52 16.61
N GLY A 308 0.84 13.26 16.75
CA GLY A 308 1.84 14.30 16.94
C GLY A 308 2.06 15.15 15.70
N ARG A 309 2.80 16.25 15.86
CA ARG A 309 3.07 17.19 14.76
C ARG A 309 3.93 16.54 13.66
N TYR A 310 3.68 16.89 12.40
CA TYR A 310 4.45 16.45 11.22
C TYR A 310 4.52 14.94 11.02
N SER A 311 3.58 14.19 11.57
CA SER A 311 3.57 12.74 11.42
C SER A 311 3.15 12.35 10.02
N PHE A 312 1.97 12.74 9.58
CA PHE A 312 1.46 12.39 8.25
C PHE A 312 1.64 13.56 7.27
N SER A 313 2.81 14.21 7.29
CA SER A 313 3.01 15.46 6.56
C SER A 313 3.22 15.30 5.05
N ASP A 314 3.53 14.09 4.59
CA ASP A 314 3.63 13.74 3.18
C ASP A 314 2.49 12.81 2.71
N TYR A 315 1.47 12.59 3.55
CA TYR A 315 0.28 11.81 3.20
C TYR A 315 -0.75 12.71 2.51
N SER A 316 -0.91 12.52 1.19
CA SER A 316 -1.95 13.21 0.40
C SER A 316 -2.98 12.25 -0.22
N GLY A 317 -2.87 10.95 0.08
CA GLY A 317 -3.96 10.00 -0.12
C GLY A 317 -5.00 10.09 1.00
N PRO A 318 -6.09 9.30 0.94
CA PRO A 318 -7.20 9.42 1.88
C PRO A 318 -6.81 9.18 3.35
N PHE A 319 -7.33 10.01 4.25
CA PHE A 319 -7.39 9.77 5.68
C PHE A 319 -8.83 9.46 6.08
N VAL A 320 -9.06 8.20 6.48
CA VAL A 320 -10.41 7.67 6.70
C VAL A 320 -10.55 7.11 8.09
N ILE A 321 -11.54 7.61 8.84
CA ILE A 321 -12.01 7.02 10.10
C ILE A 321 -13.49 6.66 9.93
N GLN A 322 -13.80 5.37 9.98
CA GLN A 322 -15.18 4.87 9.79
C GLN A 322 -15.58 3.83 10.84
N ASN A 323 -16.85 3.83 11.24
CA ASN A 323 -17.43 2.86 12.17
C ASN A 323 -16.68 2.75 13.52
N CYS A 324 -16.10 3.85 13.99
CA CYS A 324 -15.40 3.96 15.28
C CYS A 324 -16.34 4.60 16.31
N ASN A 325 -17.36 3.84 16.73
CA ASN A 325 -18.56 4.42 17.32
C ASN A 325 -18.41 4.97 18.75
N MET A 326 -17.27 4.71 19.39
CA MET A 326 -16.92 5.16 20.74
C MET A 326 -15.94 6.33 20.75
N LEU A 327 -15.59 6.90 19.59
CA LEU A 327 -14.58 7.95 19.50
C LEU A 327 -15.01 9.20 20.28
N LYS A 328 -14.22 9.56 21.30
CA LYS A 328 -14.39 10.73 22.18
C LYS A 328 -13.43 11.85 21.80
N HIS A 329 -12.22 11.51 21.40
CA HIS A 329 -11.19 12.51 21.10
C HIS A 329 -10.40 12.14 19.85
N LEU A 330 -10.39 13.04 18.88
CA LEU A 330 -9.46 13.02 17.74
C LEU A 330 -8.64 14.31 17.78
N LYS A 331 -7.36 14.16 18.11
CA LYS A 331 -6.39 15.26 18.13
C LYS A 331 -5.34 15.04 17.05
N ILE A 332 -5.23 15.99 16.13
CA ILE A 332 -4.27 15.99 15.04
C ILE A 332 -3.33 17.18 15.21
N GLY A 333 -2.06 16.89 15.53
CA GLY A 333 -1.07 17.89 15.89
C GLY A 333 -1.37 18.56 17.23
N GLU A 334 -0.92 19.81 17.36
CA GLU A 334 -1.16 20.64 18.54
C GLU A 334 -1.71 21.99 18.10
N VAL A 335 -2.90 22.36 18.58
CA VAL A 335 -3.52 23.65 18.23
C VAL A 335 -2.59 24.79 18.68
N GLY A 336 -2.34 25.74 17.78
CA GLY A 336 -1.38 26.84 17.98
C GLY A 336 0.04 26.56 17.48
N TYR A 337 0.36 25.31 17.13
CA TYR A 337 1.65 24.95 16.53
C TYR A 337 1.48 24.27 15.19
N GLU A 338 2.33 24.63 14.25
CA GLU A 338 2.36 24.04 12.92
C GLU A 338 2.56 22.51 12.96
N SER A 339 1.83 21.77 12.12
CA SER A 339 2.05 20.33 11.96
C SER A 339 2.04 19.80 10.53
N CYS A 340 1.35 20.44 9.59
CA CYS A 340 1.19 19.95 8.22
C CYS A 340 0.68 18.50 8.08
N ASN A 341 0.10 17.89 9.12
CA ASN A 341 -0.50 16.55 9.01
C ASN A 341 -1.64 16.54 7.99
N PHE A 342 -1.64 15.56 7.09
CA PHE A 342 -2.70 15.38 6.08
C PHE A 342 -2.92 16.62 5.21
N HIS A 343 -1.84 17.36 4.92
CA HIS A 343 -1.86 18.66 4.24
C HIS A 343 -2.68 18.66 2.94
N ASP A 344 -2.52 17.62 2.11
CA ASP A 344 -3.13 17.50 0.78
C ASP A 344 -4.11 16.30 0.67
N ALA A 345 -4.50 15.72 1.81
CA ALA A 345 -5.31 14.51 1.89
C ALA A 345 -6.81 14.79 1.97
N ASP A 346 -7.61 13.89 1.40
CA ASP A 346 -9.04 13.82 1.70
C ASP A 346 -9.25 13.37 3.14
N PHE A 347 -10.15 14.04 3.86
CA PHE A 347 -10.48 13.73 5.25
C PHE A 347 -11.91 13.23 5.34
N VAL A 348 -12.06 11.99 5.77
CA VAL A 348 -13.36 11.35 5.95
C VAL A 348 -13.47 10.85 7.38
N LEU A 349 -14.45 11.40 8.11
CA LEU A 349 -14.77 11.02 9.48
C LEU A 349 -16.26 10.71 9.56
N GLU A 350 -16.59 9.42 9.59
CA GLU A 350 -17.97 8.95 9.61
C GLU A 350 -18.21 7.91 10.70
N GLY A 351 -19.32 8.03 11.41
CA GLY A 351 -19.67 7.09 12.47
C GLY A 351 -21.14 7.15 12.81
N ARG A 352 -21.70 6.02 13.25
CA ARG A 352 -23.10 5.92 13.67
C ARG A 352 -23.18 5.83 15.19
N ASN A 353 -22.53 6.77 15.87
CA ASN A 353 -22.40 6.76 17.33
C ASN A 353 -23.77 7.03 17.97
N THR A 354 -24.27 6.11 18.80
CA THR A 354 -25.56 6.25 19.50
C THR A 354 -25.43 6.54 20.99
N ILE A 355 -24.19 6.62 21.51
CA ILE A 355 -23.89 6.63 22.95
C ILE A 355 -23.50 8.05 23.40
N SER A 356 -23.99 8.46 24.57
CA SER A 356 -24.19 9.85 25.02
C SER A 356 -22.96 10.72 25.36
N MET A 357 -21.74 10.35 24.98
CA MET A 357 -20.52 11.07 25.39
C MET A 357 -20.03 12.08 24.35
N ALA A 358 -19.57 13.23 24.82
CA ALA A 358 -19.07 14.33 24.00
C ALA A 358 -17.85 13.90 23.16
N CYS A 359 -17.89 14.15 21.85
CA CYS A 359 -16.73 14.00 20.98
C CYS A 359 -16.09 15.37 20.67
N ARG A 360 -14.76 15.44 20.71
CA ARG A 360 -13.96 16.63 20.38
C ARG A 360 -12.97 16.36 19.25
N LEU A 361 -12.97 17.27 18.27
CA LEU A 361 -12.03 17.29 17.14
C LEU A 361 -11.13 18.52 17.25
N ASP A 362 -9.82 18.28 17.41
CA ASP A 362 -8.80 19.33 17.42
C ASP A 362 -7.83 19.10 16.24
N ILE A 363 -7.70 20.09 15.35
CA ILE A 363 -6.79 20.03 14.20
C ILE A 363 -5.85 21.22 14.26
N SER A 364 -4.54 20.96 14.22
CA SER A 364 -3.49 21.98 14.31
C SER A 364 -3.37 22.88 13.05
N PRO A 365 -2.70 24.05 13.16
CA PRO A 365 -2.35 24.91 12.03
C PRO A 365 -1.44 24.30 10.95
N VAL A 366 -1.45 24.93 9.77
CA VAL A 366 -0.64 24.61 8.57
C VAL A 366 0.28 25.79 8.18
N ASP A 367 1.52 25.52 7.70
CA ASP A 367 2.52 26.56 7.35
C ASP A 367 2.10 27.46 6.16
N ARG A 368 2.45 28.76 6.25
CA ARG A 368 2.29 29.80 5.22
C ARG A 368 3.58 30.18 4.48
N SER A 369 4.74 29.62 4.85
CA SER A 369 6.05 30.13 4.42
C SER A 369 6.35 30.03 2.91
N ARG A 370 5.56 29.27 2.13
CA ARG A 370 5.69 29.20 0.67
C ARG A 370 4.35 29.48 -0.01
N LYS A 371 4.25 30.67 -0.62
CA LYS A 371 3.13 31.20 -1.42
C LYS A 371 2.49 30.15 -2.35
N GLN A 372 1.47 29.43 -1.87
CA GLN A 372 0.34 28.85 -2.60
C GLN A 372 -0.53 28.12 -1.57
N GLY A 373 -1.82 28.50 -1.53
CA GLY A 373 -2.76 28.07 -0.50
C GLY A 373 -2.96 26.56 -0.45
N ILE A 374 -2.89 26.06 0.79
CA ILE A 374 -3.44 24.86 1.44
C ILE A 374 -4.49 24.06 0.64
N LEU A 375 -4.43 22.72 0.65
CA LEU A 375 -5.18 21.90 -0.30
C LEU A 375 -5.88 20.67 0.31
N GLN A 376 -6.88 20.84 1.17
CA GLN A 376 -7.81 19.72 1.37
C GLN A 376 -8.80 19.64 0.21
N ARG A 377 -8.76 18.53 -0.54
CA ARG A 377 -9.67 18.30 -1.68
C ARG A 377 -11.11 18.12 -1.21
N CYS A 378 -11.35 17.20 -0.28
CA CYS A 378 -12.67 17.05 0.32
C CYS A 378 -12.60 16.68 1.81
N CYS A 379 -13.47 17.31 2.59
CA CYS A 379 -13.66 17.04 4.00
C CYS A 379 -15.11 16.59 4.25
N GLN A 380 -15.29 15.42 4.86
CA GLN A 380 -16.58 14.87 5.23
C GLN A 380 -16.62 14.52 6.71
N ILE A 381 -17.55 15.12 7.44
CA ILE A 381 -17.78 14.89 8.87
C ILE A 381 -19.25 14.49 9.08
N ASP A 382 -19.46 13.27 9.57
CA ASP A 382 -20.77 12.70 9.92
C ASP A 382 -20.65 11.97 11.27
N LEU A 383 -20.78 12.73 12.36
CA LEU A 383 -20.63 12.23 13.72
C LEU A 383 -21.70 12.84 14.65
N PRO A 384 -22.78 12.10 14.96
CA PRO A 384 -23.91 12.64 15.72
C PRO A 384 -23.58 13.08 17.15
N MET A 385 -22.45 12.59 17.67
CA MET A 385 -21.98 12.83 19.03
C MET A 385 -20.91 13.93 19.15
N LEU A 386 -20.52 14.54 18.03
CA LEU A 386 -19.53 15.61 18.01
C LEU A 386 -20.07 16.88 18.68
N GLU A 387 -19.39 17.36 19.72
CA GLU A 387 -19.80 18.55 20.48
C GLU A 387 -18.94 19.77 20.18
N THR A 388 -17.65 19.57 19.90
CA THR A 388 -16.72 20.67 19.67
C THR A 388 -15.78 20.36 18.50
N ILE A 389 -15.64 21.32 17.59
CA ILE A 389 -14.62 21.34 16.55
C ILE A 389 -13.76 22.58 16.78
N ARG A 390 -12.46 22.37 16.97
CA ARG A 390 -11.46 23.43 17.05
C ARG A 390 -10.42 23.27 15.97
N LEU A 391 -10.27 24.30 15.15
CA LEU A 391 -9.36 24.35 14.03
C LEU A 391 -8.23 25.33 14.31
N GLY A 392 -7.00 24.93 14.01
CA GLY A 392 -5.87 25.83 13.94
C GLY A 392 -5.97 26.71 12.70
N SER A 393 -5.17 27.79 12.65
CA SER A 393 -5.10 28.63 11.45
C SER A 393 -4.79 27.78 10.22
N ASP A 394 -5.56 27.98 9.17
CA ASP A 394 -5.44 27.35 7.86
C ASP A 394 -5.75 25.84 7.86
N ALA A 395 -6.26 25.29 8.96
CA ALA A 395 -6.76 23.91 8.99
C ALA A 395 -8.04 23.75 8.15
N LEU A 396 -8.13 22.62 7.45
CA LEU A 396 -9.23 22.29 6.53
C LEU A 396 -9.54 23.44 5.55
N ASP A 397 -8.53 24.15 5.03
CA ASP A 397 -8.76 25.19 4.04
C ASP A 397 -8.83 24.59 2.62
N GLY A 398 -9.61 25.23 1.76
CA GLY A 398 -9.77 24.80 0.38
C GLY A 398 -8.60 25.22 -0.50
N VAL A 399 -8.57 24.69 -1.70
CA VAL A 399 -7.52 24.92 -2.71
C VAL A 399 -7.85 26.14 -3.56
N VAL A 400 -6.83 26.97 -3.85
CA VAL A 400 -7.01 28.13 -4.75
C VAL A 400 -7.34 27.72 -6.19
N MET A 401 -6.67 26.71 -6.73
CA MET A 401 -6.72 26.33 -8.16
C MET A 401 -7.63 25.13 -8.47
N ASP A 402 -8.35 24.60 -7.49
CA ASP A 402 -9.20 23.41 -7.61
C ASP A 402 -10.63 23.83 -7.28
N ASN A 403 -11.50 23.61 -8.25
CA ASN A 403 -12.90 23.95 -8.13
C ASN A 403 -13.68 22.88 -7.33
N ASN A 404 -13.03 21.78 -6.96
CA ASN A 404 -13.66 20.67 -6.27
C ASN A 404 -13.51 20.72 -4.74
N SER A 405 -12.78 21.72 -4.19
CA SER A 405 -12.62 21.85 -2.74
C SER A 405 -13.97 21.87 -2.03
N CYS A 406 -14.21 20.81 -1.26
CA CYS A 406 -15.52 20.55 -0.68
C CYS A 406 -15.46 20.35 0.83
N VAL A 407 -16.48 20.86 1.52
CA VAL A 407 -16.72 20.54 2.93
C VAL A 407 -18.17 20.10 3.11
N THR A 408 -18.33 18.90 3.64
CA THR A 408 -19.62 18.32 4.01
C THR A 408 -19.63 18.04 5.50
N MET A 409 -20.46 18.77 6.24
CA MET A 409 -20.74 18.49 7.64
C MET A 409 -22.22 18.13 7.75
N LYS A 410 -22.53 16.90 8.13
CA LYS A 410 -23.89 16.42 8.23
C LYS A 410 -24.13 15.70 9.54
N ASN A 411 -25.39 15.71 10.00
CA ASN A 411 -25.82 14.94 11.15
C ASN A 411 -24.96 15.23 12.39
N LEU A 412 -24.87 16.52 12.75
CA LEU A 412 -24.15 17.00 13.94
C LEU A 412 -25.11 17.66 14.95
N PRO A 413 -26.17 16.98 15.41
CA PRO A 413 -27.19 17.55 16.30
C PRO A 413 -26.64 17.99 17.65
N ARG A 414 -25.48 17.48 18.08
CA ARG A 414 -24.85 17.84 19.36
C ARG A 414 -23.76 18.90 19.25
N LEU A 415 -23.43 19.38 18.05
CA LEU A 415 -22.34 20.35 17.89
C LEU A 415 -22.70 21.67 18.59
N ARG A 416 -21.90 22.05 19.59
CA ARG A 416 -22.07 23.26 20.41
C ARG A 416 -21.08 24.35 20.05
N SER A 417 -19.87 23.98 19.65
CA SER A 417 -18.79 24.93 19.36
C SER A 417 -18.07 24.55 18.07
N LEU A 418 -17.93 25.51 17.17
CA LEU A 418 -17.13 25.44 15.95
C LEU A 418 -16.27 26.70 15.87
N VAL A 419 -14.99 26.57 16.17
CA VAL A 419 -14.07 27.70 16.28
C VAL A 419 -12.77 27.45 15.54
N SER A 420 -12.15 28.51 15.06
CA SER A 420 -10.78 28.49 14.54
C SER A 420 -9.91 29.60 15.15
N ASP A 421 -8.66 29.25 15.47
CA ASP A 421 -7.65 30.18 16.02
C ASP A 421 -7.15 31.19 14.96
N GLY A 422 -7.54 31.00 13.70
CA GLY A 422 -7.20 31.83 12.56
C GLY A 422 -8.06 31.47 11.35
N ASN A 423 -7.56 31.73 10.15
CA ASN A 423 -8.33 31.54 8.92
C ASN A 423 -8.52 30.06 8.58
N SER A 424 -9.72 29.50 8.66
CA SER A 424 -9.99 28.11 8.25
C SER A 424 -11.14 28.07 7.24
N LEU A 425 -11.29 27.00 6.45
CA LEU A 425 -12.46 26.80 5.56
C LEU A 425 -12.72 27.97 4.59
N ARG A 426 -11.74 28.80 4.23
CA ARG A 426 -11.93 30.02 3.44
C ARG A 426 -12.25 29.70 1.99
N LEU A 427 -11.46 28.80 1.40
CA LEU A 427 -11.43 28.54 -0.03
C LEU A 427 -12.34 27.37 -0.45
N MET A 428 -13.29 27.00 0.41
CA MET A 428 -14.25 25.93 0.12
C MET A 428 -15.23 26.38 -0.96
N LYS A 429 -15.26 25.64 -2.08
CA LYS A 429 -16.12 25.94 -3.24
C LYS A 429 -17.50 25.33 -3.08
N ASN A 430 -17.55 24.09 -2.60
CA ASN A 430 -18.79 23.32 -2.43
C ASN A 430 -19.03 23.06 -0.94
N VAL A 431 -20.03 23.73 -0.36
CA VAL A 431 -20.30 23.68 1.08
C VAL A 431 -21.64 23.03 1.35
N LYS A 432 -21.63 21.87 2.01
CA LYS A 432 -22.84 21.14 2.40
C LYS A 432 -22.94 21.03 3.92
N LEU A 433 -23.91 21.71 4.51
CA LEU A 433 -24.19 21.67 5.94
C LEU A 433 -25.62 21.15 6.15
N ASN A 434 -25.76 20.02 6.83
CA ASN A 434 -27.07 19.40 7.07
C ASN A 434 -27.23 18.97 8.54
N ASN A 435 -28.36 19.32 9.16
CA ASN A 435 -28.71 18.90 10.53
C ASN A 435 -27.62 19.29 11.57
N ILE A 436 -27.38 20.60 11.69
CA ILE A 436 -26.49 21.23 12.68
C ILE A 436 -27.25 22.30 13.49
N PRO A 437 -28.33 21.94 14.20
CA PRO A 437 -29.26 22.90 14.79
C PRO A 437 -28.77 23.64 16.04
N ASN A 438 -27.79 23.10 16.77
CA ASN A 438 -27.52 23.48 18.17
C ASN A 438 -26.19 24.21 18.42
N VAL A 439 -25.52 24.72 17.38
CA VAL A 439 -24.23 25.41 17.55
C VAL A 439 -24.42 26.77 18.22
N MET A 440 -23.78 26.95 19.37
CA MET A 440 -23.88 28.15 20.21
C MET A 440 -22.69 29.08 19.97
N GLU A 441 -21.49 28.51 19.87
CA GLU A 441 -20.25 29.25 19.65
C GLU A 441 -19.77 29.03 18.21
N VAL A 442 -19.70 30.10 17.43
CA VAL A 442 -19.15 30.11 16.07
C VAL A 442 -18.12 31.23 15.99
N SER A 443 -16.85 30.87 15.85
CA SER A 443 -15.76 31.83 15.65
C SER A 443 -14.89 31.35 14.49
N LEU A 444 -15.23 31.80 13.29
CA LEU A 444 -14.65 31.35 12.03
C LEU A 444 -14.21 32.57 11.20
N PRO A 445 -13.11 33.24 11.57
CA PRO A 445 -12.64 34.43 10.87
C PRO A 445 -12.29 34.11 9.42
N ASN A 446 -12.83 34.92 8.50
CA ASN A 446 -12.57 34.86 7.05
C ASN A 446 -12.99 33.53 6.38
N SER A 447 -13.73 32.65 7.07
CA SER A 447 -14.19 31.38 6.51
C SER A 447 -15.26 31.58 5.42
N PHE A 448 -15.34 30.61 4.49
CA PHE A 448 -16.32 30.57 3.41
C PHE A 448 -16.25 31.75 2.42
N GLU A 449 -15.09 32.34 2.20
CA GLU A 449 -14.92 33.47 1.25
C GLU A 449 -15.09 33.09 -0.22
N ALA A 450 -14.94 31.80 -0.57
CA ALA A 450 -14.92 31.34 -1.96
C ALA A 450 -16.04 30.36 -2.33
N VAL A 451 -17.18 30.38 -1.62
CA VAL A 451 -18.30 29.47 -1.88
C VAL A 451 -18.92 29.76 -3.25
N ASN A 452 -19.02 28.71 -4.07
CA ASN A 452 -19.71 28.70 -5.36
C ASN A 452 -21.07 28.01 -5.26
N GLU A 453 -21.10 26.84 -4.60
CA GLU A 453 -22.30 26.04 -4.40
C GLU A 453 -22.49 25.78 -2.91
N MET A 454 -23.73 25.88 -2.45
CA MET A 454 -24.07 25.56 -1.06
C MET A 454 -25.39 24.80 -0.91
N GLU A 455 -25.40 23.89 0.04
CA GLU A 455 -26.58 23.17 0.53
C GLU A 455 -26.61 23.33 2.04
N VAL A 456 -27.55 24.13 2.57
CA VAL A 456 -27.62 24.45 4.01
C VAL A 456 -29.03 24.18 4.51
N GLU A 457 -29.21 23.05 5.21
CA GLU A 457 -30.52 22.57 5.69
C GLU A 457 -30.46 22.17 7.17
N GLY A 458 -31.40 22.65 7.99
CA GLY A 458 -31.44 22.31 9.42
C GLY A 458 -30.22 22.81 10.21
N VAL A 459 -29.64 23.94 9.81
CA VAL A 459 -28.43 24.53 10.41
C VAL A 459 -28.78 25.77 11.23
N HIS A 460 -28.14 25.93 12.39
CA HIS A 460 -28.33 27.10 13.24
C HIS A 460 -27.97 28.42 12.50
N PRO A 461 -28.75 29.52 12.68
CA PRO A 461 -28.53 30.77 11.95
C PRO A 461 -27.13 31.37 12.05
N ASN A 462 -26.46 31.24 13.20
CA ASN A 462 -25.09 31.77 13.40
C ASN A 462 -24.09 31.17 12.40
N LEU A 463 -24.22 29.89 12.08
CA LEU A 463 -23.36 29.22 11.10
C LEU A 463 -23.90 29.39 9.67
N GLY A 464 -25.22 29.23 9.49
CA GLY A 464 -25.84 29.32 8.17
C GLY A 464 -25.71 30.71 7.52
N SER A 465 -25.75 31.79 8.31
CA SER A 465 -25.56 33.16 7.80
C SER A 465 -24.13 33.44 7.32
N LEU A 466 -23.13 32.82 7.95
CA LEU A 466 -21.72 32.96 7.57
C LEU A 466 -21.47 32.39 6.16
N VAL A 467 -21.96 31.17 5.88
CA VAL A 467 -21.84 30.52 4.57
C VAL A 467 -22.57 31.33 3.48
N LYS A 468 -23.79 31.81 3.78
CA LYS A 468 -24.59 32.60 2.84
C LYS A 468 -23.92 33.93 2.47
N LYS A 469 -23.24 34.58 3.42
CA LYS A 469 -22.49 35.83 3.19
C LYS A 469 -21.34 35.61 2.20
N GLY A 470 -20.64 34.49 2.34
CA GLY A 470 -19.58 34.06 1.43
C GLY A 470 -20.03 33.93 -0.02
N ASN A 471 -21.11 33.18 -0.24
CA ASN A 471 -21.68 32.98 -1.58
C ASN A 471 -22.13 34.30 -2.23
N GLY A 472 -22.75 35.20 -1.45
CA GLY A 472 -23.23 36.49 -1.95
C GLY A 472 -22.13 37.46 -2.40
N LEU A 473 -20.91 37.35 -1.83
CA LEU A 473 -19.75 38.16 -2.25
C LEU A 473 -19.28 37.75 -3.65
N LEU A 474 -19.26 36.45 -3.95
CA LEU A 474 -18.89 35.94 -5.26
C LEU A 474 -19.92 36.34 -6.32
N ASP A 475 -21.22 36.20 -6.03
CA ASP A 475 -22.30 36.65 -6.92
C ASP A 475 -22.18 38.15 -7.25
N ALA A 476 -21.86 38.98 -6.27
CA ALA A 476 -21.66 40.42 -6.47
C ALA A 476 -20.42 40.72 -7.33
N LEU A 477 -19.31 40.03 -7.09
CA LEU A 477 -18.08 40.16 -7.89
C LEU A 477 -18.28 39.71 -9.34
N MET A 478 -18.98 38.59 -9.56
CA MET A 478 -19.28 38.07 -10.89
C MET A 478 -20.24 38.98 -11.67
N ARG A 479 -21.18 39.67 -10.98
CA ARG A 479 -22.02 40.69 -11.63
C ARG A 479 -21.23 41.93 -12.05
N LEU A 480 -20.25 42.35 -11.25
CA LEU A 480 -19.38 43.49 -11.57
C LEU A 480 -18.37 43.20 -12.69
N LEU A 481 -17.95 41.95 -12.86
CA LEU A 481 -17.05 41.53 -13.94
C LEU A 481 -17.76 41.33 -15.28
N ASN A 482 -19.07 41.12 -15.26
CA ASN A 482 -19.92 40.93 -16.45
C ASN A 482 -20.68 42.20 -16.86
N SER A 483 -20.48 43.31 -16.15
CA SER A 483 -20.98 44.67 -16.45
C SER A 483 -19.85 45.56 -16.93
#